data_AF-A0A640WAN6-F1
#
_entry.id   AF-A0A640WAN6-F1
#
_cell.length_a   1.000
_cell.length_b   1.000
_cell.length_c   1.000
_cell.angle_alpha   90.00
_cell.angle_beta   90.00
_cell.angle_gamma   90.00
#
_symmetry.space_group_name_H-M   'P 1'
#
loop_
_entity.id
_entity.type
_entity.pdbx_description
1 polymer ?
#
loop_
_entity_poly.entity_id
_entity_poly.type
_entity_poly.pdbx_seq_one_letter_code
_entity_poly.pdbx_strand_id
1 'polypeptide(L)'
;MSKMDDLKAKLQEQNESEKKAKQRTEQDLENWLTALHRLYDSIENMLEPLNEQGVTTRRSFETKTEFNSQVETPILHIKNKDQEIKSNPIFYSVPYKARADFEVGKKARLILVWYGEEKSWKMLISDSQGRTQGETADFTEDDLAVFLDNAFPWTG
;
A
#
# COMPACT_ATOMS: atom_id res chain seq x y z
N MET A 1 -2.06 -33.42 -37.78
CA MET A 1 -1.00 -32.56 -37.20
C MET A 1 -0.03 -33.45 -36.45
N SER A 2 1.27 -33.15 -36.53
CA SER A 2 2.29 -33.93 -35.82
C SER A 2 2.32 -33.55 -34.34
N LYS A 3 2.63 -34.50 -33.44
CA LYS A 3 2.83 -34.22 -32.01
C LYS A 3 3.83 -33.09 -31.76
N MET A 4 4.77 -32.88 -32.68
CA MET A 4 5.77 -31.82 -32.61
C MET A 4 5.19 -30.44 -32.95
N ASP A 5 4.21 -30.37 -33.86
CA ASP A 5 3.49 -29.14 -34.17
C ASP A 5 2.60 -28.72 -32.98
N ASP A 6 1.93 -29.68 -32.34
CA ASP A 6 1.11 -29.46 -31.15
C ASP A 6 1.96 -28.97 -29.95
N LEU A 7 3.17 -29.53 -29.78
CA LEU A 7 4.08 -29.12 -28.71
C LEU A 7 4.62 -27.71 -28.93
N LYS A 8 4.93 -27.36 -30.19
CA LYS A 8 5.37 -26.01 -30.56
C LYS A 8 4.26 -24.98 -30.37
N ALA A 9 3.02 -25.33 -30.72
CA ALA A 9 1.86 -24.46 -30.50
C ALA A 9 1.62 -24.19 -29.01
N LYS A 10 1.67 -25.23 -28.16
CA LYS A 10 1.53 -25.08 -26.70
C LYS A 10 2.64 -24.24 -26.08
N LEU A 11 3.89 -24.44 -26.50
CA LEU A 11 5.01 -23.64 -26.01
C LEU A 11 4.87 -22.17 -26.41
N GLN A 12 4.39 -21.90 -27.63
CA GLN A 12 4.13 -20.54 -28.09
C GLN A 12 2.99 -19.88 -27.30
N GLU A 13 1.88 -20.58 -27.10
CA GLU A 13 0.75 -20.09 -26.29
C GLU A 13 1.17 -19.80 -24.84
N GLN A 14 1.97 -20.70 -24.25
CA GLN A 14 2.52 -20.50 -22.91
C GLN A 14 3.41 -19.24 -22.85
N ASN A 15 4.37 -19.09 -23.78
CA ASN A 15 5.24 -17.91 -23.84
C ASN A 15 4.45 -16.60 -24.03
N GLU A 16 3.40 -16.61 -24.87
CA GLU A 16 2.54 -15.45 -25.07
C GLU A 16 1.71 -15.14 -23.81
N SER A 17 1.23 -16.15 -23.10
CA SER A 17 0.50 -15.99 -21.85
C SER A 17 1.39 -15.42 -20.74
N GLU A 18 2.63 -15.90 -20.61
CA GLU A 18 3.62 -15.43 -19.65
C GLU A 18 4.02 -13.98 -19.93
N LYS A 19 4.23 -13.63 -21.22
CA LYS A 19 4.50 -12.24 -21.62
C LYS A 19 3.36 -11.31 -21.26
N LYS A 20 2.10 -11.71 -21.53
CA LYS A 20 0.91 -10.92 -21.18
C LYS A 20 0.76 -10.79 -19.66
N ALA A 21 1.02 -11.84 -18.91
CA ALA A 21 0.98 -11.80 -17.45
C ALA A 21 2.03 -10.83 -16.90
N LYS A 22 3.27 -10.91 -17.41
CA LYS A 22 4.36 -9.99 -17.03
C LYS A 22 4.00 -8.52 -17.29
N GLN A 23 3.51 -8.22 -18.48
CA GLN A 23 3.10 -6.85 -18.85
C GLN A 23 1.97 -6.32 -17.95
N ARG A 24 1.02 -7.17 -17.57
CA ARG A 24 -0.05 -6.79 -16.63
C ARG A 24 0.49 -6.48 -15.25
N THR A 25 1.40 -7.32 -14.73
CA THR A 25 2.02 -7.09 -13.43
C THR A 25 2.84 -5.80 -13.41
N GLU A 26 3.60 -5.52 -14.47
CA GLU A 26 4.34 -4.25 -14.62
C GLU A 26 3.39 -3.05 -14.59
N GLN A 27 2.28 -3.11 -15.34
CA GLN A 27 1.28 -2.04 -15.35
C GLN A 27 0.58 -1.86 -14.00
N ASP A 28 0.24 -2.95 -13.32
CA ASP A 28 -0.39 -2.93 -12.00
C ASP A 28 0.55 -2.32 -10.95
N LEU A 29 1.85 -2.61 -11.04
CA LEU A 29 2.88 -2.04 -10.18
C LEU A 29 3.00 -0.53 -10.38
N GLU A 30 3.05 -0.03 -11.63
CA GLU A 30 3.08 1.40 -11.92
C GLU A 30 1.82 2.13 -11.40
N ASN A 31 0.65 1.51 -11.59
CA ASN A 31 -0.61 2.04 -11.11
C ASN A 31 -0.64 2.12 -9.58
N TRP A 32 -0.14 1.08 -8.91
CA TRP A 32 -0.03 1.07 -7.46
C TRP A 32 0.90 2.18 -6.95
N LEU A 33 2.11 2.32 -7.50
CA LEU A 33 3.03 3.38 -7.09
C LEU A 33 2.39 4.77 -7.25
N THR A 34 1.70 4.99 -8.36
CA THR A 34 0.95 6.24 -8.60
C THR A 34 -0.13 6.44 -7.54
N ALA A 35 -0.90 5.40 -7.22
CA ALA A 35 -1.95 5.44 -6.20
C ALA A 35 -1.37 5.67 -4.80
N LEU A 36 -0.19 5.13 -4.50
CA LEU A 36 0.52 5.29 -3.23
C LEU A 36 1.00 6.72 -3.05
N HIS A 37 1.58 7.33 -4.09
CA HIS A 37 1.96 8.74 -4.07
C HIS A 37 0.76 9.65 -3.78
N ARG A 38 -0.37 9.42 -4.46
CA ARG A 38 -1.60 10.19 -4.23
C ARG A 38 -2.13 10.04 -2.82
N LEU A 39 -2.12 8.81 -2.28
CA LEU A 39 -2.52 8.56 -0.89
C LEU A 39 -1.67 9.38 0.07
N TYR A 40 -0.35 9.38 -0.12
CA TYR A 40 0.54 10.14 0.74
C TYR A 40 0.37 11.64 0.56
N ASP A 41 0.10 12.13 -0.66
CA ASP A 41 -0.19 13.55 -0.89
C ASP A 41 -1.45 13.95 -0.10
N SER A 42 -2.49 13.10 -0.13
CA SER A 42 -3.71 13.30 0.66
C SER A 42 -3.47 13.29 2.15
N ILE A 43 -2.69 12.33 2.67
CA ILE A 43 -2.35 12.27 4.09
C ILE A 43 -1.55 13.50 4.50
N GLU A 44 -0.54 13.89 3.74
CA GLU A 44 0.27 15.09 4.03
C GLU A 44 -0.59 16.36 4.07
N ASN A 45 -1.50 16.53 3.10
CA ASN A 45 -2.43 17.66 3.09
C ASN A 45 -3.38 17.65 4.31
N MET A 46 -3.91 16.48 4.69
CA MET A 46 -4.75 16.36 5.89
C MET A 46 -3.98 16.68 7.18
N LEU A 47 -2.67 16.41 7.21
CA LEU A 47 -1.82 16.64 8.38
C LEU A 47 -1.15 18.02 8.42
N GLU A 48 -1.17 18.76 7.33
CA GLU A 48 -0.58 20.10 7.24
C GLU A 48 -1.05 21.05 8.37
N PRO A 49 -2.34 21.09 8.76
CA PRO A 49 -2.79 21.92 9.89
C PRO A 49 -2.20 21.53 11.24
N LEU A 50 -1.74 20.27 11.40
CA LEU A 50 -1.17 19.76 12.65
C LEU A 50 0.33 20.05 12.78
N ASN A 51 0.94 20.68 11.77
CA ASN A 51 2.35 21.10 11.81
C ASN A 51 2.64 22.04 12.97
N GLU A 52 1.71 22.94 13.30
CA GLU A 52 1.83 23.85 14.44
C GLU A 52 1.80 23.13 15.79
N GLN A 53 1.21 21.93 15.82
CA GLN A 53 1.12 21.06 17.00
C GLN A 53 2.30 20.08 17.09
N GLY A 54 3.28 20.20 16.18
CA GLY A 54 4.49 19.38 16.17
C GLY A 54 4.37 18.04 15.44
N VAL A 55 3.26 17.79 14.74
CA VAL A 55 3.16 16.68 13.79
C VAL A 55 3.91 17.08 12.52
N THR A 56 4.80 16.23 12.02
CA THR A 56 5.55 16.50 10.79
C THR A 56 5.50 15.28 9.89
N THR A 57 5.45 15.52 8.58
CA THR A 57 5.50 14.46 7.57
C THR A 57 6.77 14.55 6.75
N ARG A 58 7.33 13.40 6.36
CA ARG A 58 8.42 13.34 5.39
C ARG A 58 8.33 12.03 4.61
N ARG A 59 8.83 12.05 3.37
CA ARG A 59 9.03 10.83 2.58
C ARG A 59 10.48 10.40 2.60
N SER A 60 10.69 9.09 2.62
CA SER A 60 11.92 8.48 2.17
C SER A 60 11.60 7.46 1.08
N PHE A 61 12.61 6.83 0.50
CA PHE A 61 12.45 5.84 -0.55
C PHE A 61 13.27 4.61 -0.21
N GLU A 62 12.67 3.44 -0.42
CA GLU A 62 13.33 2.15 -0.24
C GLU A 62 13.21 1.34 -1.52
N THR A 63 14.33 0.77 -1.98
CA THR A 63 14.30 -0.21 -3.05
C THR A 63 13.90 -1.57 -2.49
N LYS A 64 12.74 -2.07 -2.90
CA LYS A 64 12.21 -3.38 -2.51
C LYS A 64 12.12 -4.29 -3.73
N THR A 65 12.24 -5.60 -3.51
CA THR A 65 11.99 -6.59 -4.56
C THR A 65 10.52 -6.97 -4.56
N GLU A 66 9.78 -6.53 -5.57
CA GLU A 66 8.37 -6.83 -5.78
C GLU A 66 8.22 -7.58 -7.11
N PHE A 67 7.62 -8.78 -7.11
CA PHE A 67 7.46 -9.61 -8.32
C PHE A 67 8.74 -9.82 -9.14
N ASN A 68 9.86 -10.07 -8.46
CA ASN A 68 11.19 -10.22 -9.08
C ASN A 68 11.74 -8.96 -9.78
N SER A 69 11.13 -7.80 -9.53
CA SER A 69 11.60 -6.50 -9.99
C SER A 69 12.07 -5.68 -8.80
N GLN A 70 13.15 -4.91 -8.98
CA GLN A 70 13.57 -3.90 -8.01
C GLN A 70 12.71 -2.66 -8.21
N VAL A 71 12.05 -2.21 -7.15
CA VAL A 71 11.09 -1.11 -7.18
C VAL A 71 11.43 -0.13 -6.08
N GLU A 72 11.66 1.13 -6.46
CA GLU A 72 11.80 2.21 -5.50
C GLU A 72 10.41 2.60 -4.99
N THR A 73 10.18 2.39 -3.71
CA THR A 73 8.88 2.55 -3.06
C THR A 73 8.95 3.69 -2.05
N PRO A 74 8.03 4.68 -2.12
CA PRO A 74 8.00 5.75 -1.13
C PRO A 74 7.55 5.22 0.23
N ILE A 75 8.20 5.71 1.28
CA ILE A 75 7.87 5.46 2.67
C ILE A 75 7.47 6.80 3.29
N LEU A 76 6.21 6.92 3.74
CA LEU A 76 5.73 8.05 4.51
C LEU A 76 6.10 7.88 5.98
N HIS A 77 6.72 8.90 6.54
CA HIS A 77 7.01 9.03 7.95
C HIS A 77 6.14 10.15 8.52
N ILE A 78 5.39 9.85 9.57
CA ILE A 78 4.62 10.84 10.32
C ILE A 78 5.22 10.87 11.72
N LYS A 79 5.71 12.01 12.17
CA LYS A 79 6.42 12.15 13.44
C LYS A 79 5.71 13.15 14.33
N ASN A 80 5.57 12.82 15.61
CA ASN A 80 5.14 13.74 16.65
C ASN A 80 6.04 13.54 17.87
N LYS A 81 6.79 14.58 18.27
CA LYS A 81 7.80 14.52 19.34
C LYS A 81 8.78 13.35 19.13
N ASP A 82 8.80 12.39 20.05
CA ASP A 82 9.70 11.22 20.04
C ASP A 82 9.10 9.99 19.34
N GLN A 83 7.87 10.09 18.85
CA GLN A 83 7.17 9.00 18.20
C GLN A 83 7.13 9.17 16.69
N GLU A 84 7.33 8.06 15.98
CA GLU A 84 7.31 8.01 14.53
C GLU A 84 6.41 6.86 14.08
N ILE A 85 5.45 7.20 13.22
CA ILE A 85 4.70 6.26 12.40
C ILE A 85 5.45 6.13 11.08
N LYS A 86 5.63 4.89 10.62
CA LYS A 86 6.17 4.61 9.29
C LYS A 86 5.18 3.81 8.48
N SER A 87 4.99 4.20 7.23
CA SER A 87 4.27 3.37 6.28
C SER A 87 5.13 2.17 5.88
N ASN A 88 4.51 1.01 5.64
CA ASN A 88 5.14 -0.15 5.04
C ASN A 88 4.27 -0.60 3.86
N PRO A 89 4.55 -0.11 2.65
CA PRO A 89 3.82 -0.48 1.45
C PRO A 89 4.24 -1.85 0.96
N ILE A 90 3.26 -2.61 0.49
CA ILE A 90 3.41 -3.99 0.03
C ILE A 90 2.53 -4.16 -1.21
N PHE A 91 3.07 -4.74 -2.27
CA PHE A 91 2.35 -5.02 -3.50
C PHE A 91 2.04 -6.53 -3.62
N TYR A 92 0.83 -6.90 -4.04
CA TYR A 92 0.39 -8.30 -4.16
C TYR A 92 -0.24 -8.59 -5.52
N SER A 93 -0.26 -9.87 -5.94
CA SER A 93 -0.87 -10.32 -7.20
C SER A 93 -2.30 -10.84 -7.08
N VAL A 94 -2.88 -10.84 -5.87
CA VAL A 94 -4.17 -11.48 -5.55
C VAL A 94 -4.93 -10.69 -4.50
N PRO A 95 -6.26 -10.85 -4.40
CA PRO A 95 -7.29 -9.93 -4.90
C PRO A 95 -7.13 -8.44 -4.48
N TYR A 96 -6.38 -8.15 -3.41
CA TYR A 96 -6.01 -6.79 -3.02
C TYR A 96 -4.70 -6.46 -3.74
N LYS A 97 -4.74 -5.55 -4.70
CA LYS A 97 -3.59 -5.27 -5.57
C LYS A 97 -2.39 -4.71 -4.79
N ALA A 98 -2.64 -4.06 -3.66
CA ALA A 98 -1.60 -3.64 -2.73
C ALA A 98 -2.14 -3.31 -1.34
N ARG A 99 -1.22 -3.03 -0.41
CA ARG A 99 -1.50 -2.57 0.95
C ARG A 99 -0.46 -1.54 1.38
N ALA A 100 -0.83 -0.65 2.30
CA ALA A 100 0.05 0.26 3.00
C ALA A 100 -0.27 0.20 4.49
N ASP A 101 0.70 -0.28 5.28
CA ASP A 101 0.55 -0.38 6.73
C ASP A 101 1.17 0.81 7.42
N PHE A 102 0.46 1.45 8.33
CA PHE A 102 1.02 2.50 9.17
C PHE A 102 1.36 1.89 10.52
N GLU A 103 2.67 1.78 10.77
CA GLU A 103 3.23 1.09 11.91
C GLU A 103 3.72 2.09 12.95
N VAL A 104 3.37 1.83 14.21
CA VAL A 104 3.99 2.48 15.38
C VAL A 104 4.90 1.44 16.04
N GLY A 105 6.21 1.64 15.95
CA GLY A 105 7.20 0.64 16.36
C GLY A 105 7.17 -0.60 15.48
N LYS A 106 6.63 -1.72 16.00
CA LYS A 106 6.50 -3.01 15.28
C LYS A 106 5.04 -3.45 15.06
N LYS A 107 4.08 -2.57 15.33
CA LYS A 107 2.65 -2.90 15.25
C LYS A 107 2.00 -2.04 14.18
N ALA A 108 1.42 -2.67 13.17
CA ALA A 108 0.50 -2.03 12.25
C ALA A 108 -0.74 -1.58 13.04
N ARG A 109 -1.11 -0.32 12.88
CA ARG A 109 -2.21 0.32 13.60
C ARG A 109 -3.30 0.85 12.66
N LEU A 110 -2.91 1.16 11.42
CA LEU A 110 -3.83 1.42 10.31
C LEU A 110 -3.34 0.61 9.11
N ILE A 111 -4.25 -0.09 8.45
CA ILE A 111 -3.96 -0.89 7.26
C ILE A 111 -4.86 -0.39 6.14
N LEU A 112 -4.27 0.17 5.10
CA LEU A 112 -4.98 0.59 3.91
C LEU A 112 -4.74 -0.42 2.79
N VAL A 113 -5.81 -0.88 2.15
CA VAL A 113 -5.74 -1.79 1.00
C VAL A 113 -6.16 -1.07 -0.27
N TRP A 114 -5.43 -1.32 -1.34
CA TRP A 114 -5.70 -0.74 -2.65
C TRP A 114 -6.46 -1.73 -3.53
N TYR A 115 -7.63 -1.30 -3.97
CA TYR A 115 -8.45 -2.03 -4.94
C TYR A 115 -8.17 -1.46 -6.33
N GLY A 116 -7.31 -2.13 -7.10
CA GLY A 116 -6.87 -1.60 -8.40
C GLY A 116 -7.99 -1.38 -9.43
N GLU A 117 -9.09 -2.12 -9.34
CA GLU A 117 -10.27 -1.90 -10.21
C GLU A 117 -11.03 -0.62 -9.85
N GLU A 118 -11.26 -0.39 -8.55
CA GLU A 118 -11.93 0.81 -8.04
C GLU A 118 -10.99 2.03 -7.94
N LYS A 119 -9.68 1.80 -8.08
CA LYS A 119 -8.60 2.78 -7.92
C LYS A 119 -8.67 3.57 -6.61
N SER A 120 -9.19 2.95 -5.56
CA SER A 120 -9.41 3.55 -4.25
C SER A 120 -8.62 2.83 -3.17
N TRP A 121 -8.27 3.58 -2.14
CA TRP A 121 -7.73 3.05 -0.90
C TRP A 121 -8.87 2.89 0.10
N LYS A 122 -8.95 1.71 0.70
CA LYS A 122 -9.92 1.41 1.75
C LYS A 122 -9.21 1.01 3.02
N MET A 123 -9.75 1.42 4.14
CA MET A 123 -9.28 0.97 5.44
C MET A 123 -9.76 -0.46 5.67
N LEU A 124 -8.85 -1.31 6.10
CA LEU A 124 -9.15 -2.67 6.49
C LEU A 124 -9.50 -2.70 7.98
N ILE A 125 -10.73 -3.13 8.29
CA ILE A 125 -11.24 -3.06 9.66
C ILE A 125 -10.64 -4.21 10.48
N SER A 126 -10.08 -3.86 11.63
CA SER A 126 -9.62 -4.81 12.65
C SER A 126 -10.56 -4.80 13.84
N ASP A 127 -10.81 -5.98 14.41
CA ASP A 127 -11.61 -6.10 15.63
C ASP A 127 -10.86 -5.64 16.89
N SER A 128 -11.54 -5.68 18.03
CA SER A 128 -10.98 -5.31 19.34
C SER A 128 -9.78 -6.17 19.78
N GLN A 129 -9.54 -7.30 19.11
CA GLN A 129 -8.38 -8.17 19.33
C GLN A 129 -7.25 -7.91 18.31
N GLY A 130 -7.41 -6.92 17.43
CA GLY A 130 -6.47 -6.59 16.36
C GLY A 130 -6.46 -7.58 15.21
N ARG A 131 -7.48 -8.45 15.10
CA ARG A 131 -7.62 -9.37 13.96
C ARG A 131 -8.37 -8.67 12.84
N THR A 132 -7.78 -8.75 11.66
CA THR A 132 -8.35 -8.24 10.42
C THR A 132 -9.61 -9.01 10.06
N GLN A 133 -10.76 -8.35 9.93
CA GLN A 133 -12.04 -9.03 9.64
C GLN A 133 -12.32 -9.21 8.14
N GLY A 134 -11.46 -8.68 7.26
CA GLY A 134 -11.66 -8.74 5.81
C GLY A 134 -12.71 -7.75 5.29
N GLU A 135 -13.44 -7.08 6.19
CA GLU A 135 -14.29 -5.95 5.86
C GLU A 135 -13.47 -4.68 5.61
N THR A 136 -13.91 -3.88 4.65
CA THR A 136 -13.23 -2.62 4.29
C THR A 136 -14.20 -1.45 4.26
N ALA A 137 -13.74 -0.29 4.70
CA ALA A 137 -14.47 0.98 4.63
C ALA A 137 -13.66 2.02 3.84
N ASP A 138 -14.32 3.04 3.31
CA ASP A 138 -13.62 4.17 2.71
C ASP A 138 -12.76 4.86 3.77
N PHE A 139 -11.53 5.22 3.41
CA PHE A 139 -10.61 5.91 4.32
C PHE A 139 -10.91 7.41 4.35
N THR A 140 -11.19 7.94 5.54
CA THR A 140 -11.56 9.34 5.75
C THR A 140 -10.57 10.09 6.65
N GLU A 141 -10.74 11.41 6.71
CA GLU A 141 -9.98 12.28 7.64
C GLU A 141 -10.25 11.91 9.12
N ASP A 142 -11.49 11.56 9.46
CA ASP A 142 -11.85 11.14 10.82
C ASP A 142 -11.13 9.85 11.22
N ASP A 143 -10.98 8.89 10.28
CA ASP A 143 -10.23 7.66 10.52
C ASP A 143 -8.74 7.95 10.78
N LEU A 144 -8.17 8.90 10.02
CA LEU A 144 -6.80 9.36 10.22
C LEU A 144 -6.64 10.02 11.59
N ALA A 145 -7.58 10.87 12.00
CA ALA A 145 -7.57 11.52 13.31
C ALA A 145 -7.63 10.49 14.45
N VAL A 146 -8.58 9.53 14.39
CA VAL A 146 -8.69 8.44 15.39
C VAL A 146 -7.41 7.60 15.43
N PHE A 147 -6.82 7.30 14.27
CA PHE A 147 -5.55 6.59 14.22
C PHE A 147 -4.43 7.39 14.91
N LEU A 148 -4.31 8.69 14.62
CA LEU A 148 -3.29 9.54 15.21
C LEU A 148 -3.46 9.72 16.72
N ASP A 149 -4.69 9.86 17.22
CA ASP A 149 -4.98 9.92 18.66
C ASP A 149 -4.53 8.67 19.41
N ASN A 150 -4.68 7.50 18.77
CA ASN A 150 -4.23 6.23 19.33
C ASN A 150 -2.71 6.03 19.19
N ALA A 151 -2.10 6.61 18.16
CA ALA A 151 -0.68 6.47 17.86
C ALA A 151 0.18 7.46 18.66
N PHE A 152 -0.31 8.68 18.86
CA PHE A 152 0.32 9.78 19.57
C PHE A 152 -0.54 10.16 20.78
N PRO A 153 -0.16 9.79 22.02
CA PRO A 153 -0.84 10.29 23.19
C PRO A 153 -0.58 11.81 23.29
N TRP A 154 -1.60 12.61 23.00
CA TRP A 154 -1.53 14.08 23.00
C TRP A 154 -1.31 14.72 24.37
N THR A 155 -1.20 13.93 25.42
CA THR A 155 -0.93 14.41 26.78
C THR A 155 0.52 14.87 26.91
N GLY A 156 0.70 16.19 26.90
CA GLY A 156 1.85 16.92 27.42
C GLY A 156 1.36 18.15 28.16
#